data_AF-D3AAR4-F1
#
_entry.id   AF-D3AAR4-F1
#
_cell.length_a   1.000
_cell.length_b   1.000
_cell.length_c   1.000
_cell.angle_alpha   90.00
_cell.angle_beta   90.00
_cell.angle_gamma   90.00
#
_symmetry.space_group_name_H-M   'P 1'
#
loop_
_entity.id
_entity.type
_entity.pdbx_description
1 polymer ?
#
loop_
_entity_poly.entity_id
_entity_poly.type
_entity_poly.pdbx_seq_one_letter_code
_entity_poly.pdbx_strand_id
1 'polypeptide(L)'
;MRRDLRKTLRRSLAALCTISLAAAGMTGCGSKTADSAATTASTAGLTNEATAEGPVVNQKGSEDKTAANLEVINVGIEADPGDLSPWGPNNTGRTATTDCIYENLAHCIDGEIHGVLMKDYELAEDESSMTVHIYDNIYDSAGNHLTASDVKFSFEKCVEAGNIYGLSYIENVEVIDDYTVQFNFNTTLYVYDLETLFETFYVVTQAAYEASPDGMATTPVSTSPYKVSNYVSGYILTMEKTDNYWQTDETLINPRDRANVNKINYYIITESSQMTTALENGSIDMSWAVRTDDLSTFQEGGAQADNFWVYQVPDNLVSQIFCNCSEDKLTSNVDLRKAIYYAIDANVILQSVYNGNGTVTYDVARPKCPDYQDSWETEDNYYHSDLEKAKEHLAAAGYKEGEVTLSLMCESTDAMSDTAVLIQAFLGQIGINVEINAVESSLLGTYIKDPTAWDISVISKAASNYVTTCWKNCFSQSYFTWGGTINFAYDDELQKRIDAARLLSTHTDETVQAAHEYIIDMAYGHGLVNYYNNLIIPANCSEVVLSYKNAIMPGACTYTE
;
A
#
# COMPACT_ATOMS: atom_id res chain seq x y z
N MET A 1 31.20 -58.70 -8.62
CA MET A 1 31.84 -59.02 -7.33
C MET A 1 30.98 -58.39 -6.23
N ARG A 2 30.14 -59.22 -5.57
CA ARG A 2 29.51 -59.10 -4.21
C ARG A 2 29.10 -57.68 -3.73
N ARG A 3 27.90 -57.37 -3.23
CA ARG A 3 26.79 -58.10 -2.57
C ARG A 3 25.69 -57.02 -2.32
N ASP A 4 24.45 -57.16 -2.76
CA ASP A 4 23.28 -57.68 -2.00
C ASP A 4 22.98 -56.93 -0.67
N LEU A 5 21.91 -56.11 -0.59
CA LEU A 5 20.52 -56.46 -0.24
C LEU A 5 20.23 -56.47 1.29
N ARG A 6 19.32 -55.62 1.77
CA ARG A 6 18.04 -55.96 2.48
C ARG A 6 17.54 -54.92 3.49
N LYS A 7 16.27 -54.54 3.28
CA LYS A 7 15.27 -54.13 4.29
C LYS A 7 15.00 -55.28 5.28
N THR A 8 14.95 -55.00 6.59
CA THR A 8 13.93 -55.54 7.53
C THR A 8 13.97 -54.89 8.93
N LEU A 9 12.82 -54.32 9.34
CA LEU A 9 12.16 -54.39 10.66
C LEU A 9 12.96 -54.41 11.99
N ARG A 10 12.63 -53.46 12.88
CA ARG A 10 12.36 -53.63 14.35
C ARG A 10 11.86 -52.28 14.93
N ARG A 11 10.58 -52.18 15.32
CA ARG A 11 9.98 -52.39 16.65
C ARG A 11 10.27 -51.28 17.69
N SER A 12 9.24 -50.47 17.92
CA SER A 12 8.59 -50.13 19.21
C SER A 12 9.46 -49.93 20.46
N LEU A 13 9.31 -48.79 21.14
CA LEU A 13 8.76 -48.72 22.51
C LEU A 13 8.45 -47.26 22.92
N ALA A 14 7.20 -47.04 23.32
CA ALA A 14 6.76 -45.99 24.23
C ALA A 14 6.66 -46.58 25.64
N ALA A 15 6.97 -45.79 26.67
CA ALA A 15 6.40 -45.82 28.04
C ALA A 15 7.21 -44.85 28.93
N LEU A 16 6.63 -43.74 29.40
CA LEU A 16 5.80 -43.60 30.60
C LEU A 16 6.55 -43.83 31.92
N CYS A 17 6.55 -42.80 32.79
CA CYS A 17 6.16 -42.96 34.20
C CYS A 17 5.96 -41.59 34.86
N THR A 18 4.70 -41.15 34.84
CA THR A 18 4.03 -40.33 35.85
C THR A 18 4.16 -40.92 37.25
N ILE A 19 4.36 -40.08 38.28
CA ILE A 19 3.86 -40.33 39.64
C ILE A 19 3.06 -39.10 40.08
N SER A 20 1.76 -39.33 40.17
CA SER A 20 0.74 -38.52 40.83
C SER A 20 0.89 -38.61 42.35
N LEU A 21 0.45 -37.60 43.10
CA LEU A 21 -0.54 -37.80 44.17
C LEU A 21 -1.19 -36.49 44.62
N ALA A 22 -2.51 -36.58 44.77
CA ALA A 22 -3.47 -35.55 45.11
C ALA A 22 -3.62 -35.35 46.64
N ALA A 23 -4.16 -34.20 47.04
CA ALA A 23 -5.51 -34.06 47.62
C ALA A 23 -5.62 -33.02 48.76
N ALA A 24 -6.56 -32.09 48.53
CA ALA A 24 -7.58 -31.57 49.44
C ALA A 24 -7.20 -30.79 50.74
N GLY A 25 -7.51 -29.49 50.70
CA GLY A 25 -8.57 -28.90 51.52
C GLY A 25 -8.22 -28.37 52.91
N MET A 26 -8.45 -27.07 53.13
CA MET A 26 -9.26 -26.54 54.23
C MET A 26 -9.45 -25.01 54.13
N THR A 27 -10.72 -24.63 54.17
CA THR A 27 -11.36 -23.41 54.66
C THR A 27 -10.54 -22.39 55.47
N GLY A 28 -10.76 -21.10 55.17
CA GLY A 28 -10.51 -19.96 56.07
C GLY A 28 -11.26 -18.70 55.62
N CYS A 29 -12.46 -18.47 56.16
CA CYS A 29 -13.20 -17.20 56.05
C CYS A 29 -12.52 -16.10 56.88
N GLY A 30 -12.54 -14.85 56.39
CA GLY A 30 -12.11 -13.69 57.16
C GLY A 30 -12.37 -12.37 56.45
N SER A 31 -13.61 -11.88 56.58
CA SER A 31 -14.09 -10.56 56.13
C SER A 31 -13.38 -9.38 56.79
N LYS A 32 -13.14 -8.29 56.05
CA LYS A 32 -13.31 -6.91 56.51
C LYS A 32 -13.52 -5.95 55.34
N THR A 33 -14.63 -5.23 55.40
CA THR A 33 -15.08 -4.13 54.53
C THR A 33 -14.58 -2.77 55.01
N ALA A 34 -14.70 -1.78 54.09
CA ALA A 34 -14.53 -0.33 54.20
C ALA A 34 -13.07 0.17 54.03
N ASP A 35 -12.75 1.18 53.20
CA ASP A 35 -13.60 2.19 52.57
C ASP A 35 -12.89 2.84 51.36
N SER A 36 -13.75 3.36 50.49
CA SER A 36 -13.59 4.29 49.37
C SER A 36 -12.28 5.10 49.16
N ALA A 37 -11.77 5.01 47.93
CA ALA A 37 -11.30 6.16 47.15
C ALA A 37 -11.50 5.85 45.66
N ALA A 38 -12.65 6.28 45.13
CA ALA A 38 -12.92 6.26 43.70
C ALA A 38 -12.11 7.38 43.04
N THR A 39 -11.11 7.01 42.26
CA THR A 39 -10.60 7.82 41.14
C THR A 39 -11.20 7.22 39.87
N THR A 40 -12.27 7.84 39.40
CA THR A 40 -12.84 7.66 38.07
C THR A 40 -11.76 7.91 37.01
N ALA A 41 -11.25 6.83 36.41
CA ALA A 41 -10.62 6.90 35.10
C ALA A 41 -11.75 6.98 34.07
N SER A 42 -11.78 8.11 33.36
CA SER A 42 -12.70 8.43 32.27
C SER A 42 -12.54 7.42 31.14
N THR A 43 -13.54 6.57 30.92
CA THR A 43 -13.75 5.88 29.65
C THR A 43 -14.16 6.93 28.60
N ALA A 44 -13.26 7.22 27.67
CA ALA A 44 -13.59 8.00 26.48
C ALA A 44 -14.40 7.11 25.54
N GLY A 45 -15.72 7.10 25.74
CA GLY A 45 -16.66 6.62 24.74
C GLY A 45 -16.74 7.64 23.61
N LEU A 46 -16.22 7.29 22.44
CA LEU A 46 -16.43 8.05 21.21
C LEU A 46 -17.87 7.83 20.78
N THR A 47 -18.73 8.81 21.08
CA THR A 47 -20.04 8.95 20.44
C THR A 47 -19.92 10.14 19.50
N ASN A 48 -19.78 9.88 18.20
CA ASN A 48 -19.84 10.91 17.17
C ASN A 48 -21.21 10.86 16.50
N GLU A 49 -22.14 11.68 16.98
CA GLU A 49 -23.11 12.34 16.12
C GLU A 49 -22.41 13.59 15.55
N ALA A 50 -21.91 13.50 14.31
CA ALA A 50 -21.53 14.65 13.51
C ALA A 50 -21.65 14.28 12.02
N THR A 51 -22.42 15.07 11.29
CA THR A 51 -22.59 15.04 9.83
C THR A 51 -21.23 15.01 9.13
N ALA A 52 -20.93 13.89 8.47
CA ALA A 52 -19.70 13.70 7.71
C ALA A 52 -19.78 14.41 6.35
N GLU A 53 -19.08 15.54 6.22
CA GLU A 53 -18.50 15.92 4.93
C GLU A 53 -17.19 15.12 4.80
N GLY A 54 -17.21 14.07 3.97
CA GLY A 54 -16.01 13.27 3.67
C GLY A 54 -14.95 14.09 2.90
N PRO A 55 -13.67 13.71 2.95
CA PRO A 55 -12.62 14.50 2.33
C PRO A 55 -12.67 14.34 0.81
N VAL A 56 -12.83 15.48 0.16
CA VAL A 56 -12.74 15.65 -1.28
C VAL A 56 -11.27 15.76 -1.65
N VAL A 57 -10.74 14.80 -2.42
CA VAL A 57 -9.38 14.93 -2.96
C VAL A 57 -9.44 15.84 -4.20
N ASN A 58 -9.07 17.11 -4.01
CA ASN A 58 -8.88 18.16 -5.01
C ASN A 58 -10.05 18.42 -5.98
N GLN A 59 -10.83 19.47 -5.67
CA GLN A 59 -11.88 20.00 -6.55
C GLN A 59 -11.30 20.91 -7.64
N LYS A 60 -11.77 20.74 -8.88
CA LYS A 60 -11.73 21.83 -9.86
C LYS A 60 -12.77 22.87 -9.42
N GLY A 61 -12.37 24.14 -9.31
CA GLY A 61 -13.16 25.22 -8.69
C GLY A 61 -14.66 25.12 -8.97
N SER A 62 -15.46 25.06 -7.90
CA SER A 62 -16.91 24.94 -8.00
C SER A 62 -17.53 26.27 -8.45
N GLU A 63 -17.95 26.34 -9.71
CA GLU A 63 -19.13 27.12 -10.03
C GLU A 63 -20.34 26.32 -9.54
N ASP A 64 -21.35 26.99 -8.98
CA ASP A 64 -22.63 26.42 -8.50
C ASP A 64 -23.34 25.60 -9.61
N LYS A 65 -22.86 24.39 -9.85
CA LYS A 65 -23.45 23.40 -10.75
C LYS A 65 -23.95 22.24 -9.92
N THR A 66 -25.23 21.94 -10.07
CA THR A 66 -25.89 20.80 -9.40
C THR A 66 -25.22 19.49 -9.80
N ALA A 67 -24.93 18.62 -8.82
CA ALA A 67 -24.46 17.27 -9.09
C ALA A 67 -25.50 16.50 -9.92
N ALA A 68 -25.05 15.86 -11.01
CA ALA A 68 -25.90 15.07 -11.89
C ALA A 68 -25.62 13.57 -11.74
N ASN A 69 -26.68 12.76 -11.74
CA ASN A 69 -26.54 11.32 -11.96
C ASN A 69 -26.21 11.10 -13.45
N LEU A 70 -24.96 10.73 -13.73
CA LEU A 70 -24.49 10.51 -15.09
C LEU A 70 -25.02 9.18 -15.63
N GLU A 71 -25.55 9.17 -16.86
CA GLU A 71 -26.14 7.94 -17.42
C GLU A 71 -25.08 6.88 -17.74
N VAL A 72 -23.99 7.27 -18.39
CA VAL A 72 -22.89 6.37 -18.77
C VAL A 72 -21.56 7.09 -18.58
N ILE A 73 -20.57 6.37 -18.05
CA ILE A 73 -19.15 6.75 -18.13
C ILE A 73 -18.38 5.64 -18.83
N ASN A 74 -17.54 6.01 -19.81
CA ASN A 74 -16.67 5.09 -20.53
C ASN A 74 -15.23 5.30 -20.07
N VAL A 75 -14.61 4.25 -19.55
CA VAL A 75 -13.28 4.27 -18.94
C VAL A 75 -12.35 3.42 -19.79
N GLY A 76 -11.21 3.97 -20.21
CA GLY A 76 -10.17 3.21 -20.89
C GLY A 76 -9.16 2.64 -19.91
N ILE A 77 -8.96 1.31 -19.95
CA ILE A 77 -7.99 0.58 -19.11
C ILE A 77 -6.98 -0.17 -19.99
N GLU A 78 -5.74 -0.25 -19.55
CA GLU A 78 -4.62 -0.80 -20.33
C GLU A 78 -4.49 -2.32 -20.29
N ALA A 79 -5.23 -2.98 -19.40
CA ALA A 79 -5.15 -4.42 -19.21
C ALA A 79 -6.53 -5.03 -18.93
N ASP A 80 -6.72 -6.23 -19.47
CA ASP A 80 -7.86 -7.08 -19.13
C ASP A 80 -7.72 -7.58 -17.67
N PRO A 81 -8.75 -7.43 -16.81
CA PRO A 81 -8.76 -8.08 -15.50
C PRO A 81 -8.47 -9.57 -15.58
N GLY A 82 -8.95 -10.27 -16.61
CA GLY A 82 -8.77 -11.71 -16.83
C GLY A 82 -9.53 -12.61 -15.86
N ASP A 83 -9.66 -12.18 -14.61
CA ASP A 83 -10.30 -12.87 -13.48
C ASP A 83 -10.99 -11.83 -12.59
N LEU A 84 -12.31 -11.95 -12.41
CA LEU A 84 -13.13 -11.05 -11.59
C LEU A 84 -13.39 -11.61 -10.18
N SER A 85 -12.81 -12.74 -9.79
CA SER A 85 -12.97 -13.32 -8.44
C SER A 85 -12.45 -12.36 -7.36
N PRO A 86 -12.94 -12.43 -6.11
CA PRO A 86 -12.54 -11.50 -5.06
C PRO A 86 -11.06 -11.64 -4.65
N TRP A 87 -10.52 -12.86 -4.67
CA TRP A 87 -9.17 -13.17 -4.14
C TRP A 87 -8.20 -13.72 -5.20
N GLY A 88 -8.43 -13.43 -6.47
CA GLY A 88 -7.52 -13.78 -7.57
C GLY A 88 -6.15 -13.09 -7.48
N PRO A 89 -5.18 -13.44 -8.36
CA PRO A 89 -3.88 -12.79 -8.43
C PRO A 89 -4.00 -11.36 -8.97
N ASN A 90 -3.26 -10.40 -8.40
CA ASN A 90 -3.38 -9.00 -8.82
C ASN A 90 -2.75 -8.73 -10.21
N ASN A 91 -3.37 -7.84 -10.99
CA ASN A 91 -2.82 -7.23 -12.19
C ASN A 91 -3.38 -5.81 -12.34
N THR A 92 -2.94 -5.04 -13.33
CA THR A 92 -3.39 -3.64 -13.53
C THR A 92 -4.89 -3.56 -13.86
N GLY A 93 -5.43 -4.48 -14.67
CA GLY A 93 -6.86 -4.55 -14.95
C GLY A 93 -7.72 -4.83 -13.72
N ARG A 94 -7.28 -5.74 -12.84
CA ARG A 94 -7.96 -6.01 -11.56
C ARG A 94 -7.81 -4.85 -10.58
N THR A 95 -6.66 -4.18 -10.56
CA THR A 95 -6.44 -2.97 -9.76
C THR A 95 -7.48 -1.90 -10.11
N ALA A 96 -7.82 -1.78 -11.40
CA ALA A 96 -8.78 -0.82 -11.92
C ALA A 96 -10.25 -1.09 -11.56
N THR A 97 -10.63 -2.35 -11.37
CA THR A 97 -12.05 -2.74 -11.36
C THR A 97 -12.51 -3.41 -10.06
N THR A 98 -11.61 -4.05 -9.30
CA THR A 98 -12.01 -4.93 -8.18
C THR A 98 -12.74 -4.18 -7.07
N ASP A 99 -12.28 -2.98 -6.72
CA ASP A 99 -12.90 -2.17 -5.66
C ASP A 99 -14.27 -1.60 -6.07
N CYS A 100 -14.57 -1.54 -7.38
CA CYS A 100 -15.93 -1.26 -7.85
C CYS A 100 -16.83 -2.50 -7.78
N ILE A 101 -16.26 -3.71 -7.79
CA ILE A 101 -17.00 -4.98 -7.81
C ILE A 101 -17.30 -5.46 -6.38
N TYR A 102 -16.39 -5.30 -5.42
CA TYR A 102 -16.55 -5.85 -4.07
C TYR A 102 -16.42 -4.79 -2.98
N GLU A 103 -17.04 -5.04 -1.84
CA GLU A 103 -16.91 -4.21 -0.64
C GLU A 103 -16.04 -4.88 0.43
N ASN A 104 -15.40 -4.02 1.22
CA ASN A 104 -14.56 -4.35 2.35
C ASN A 104 -15.33 -4.17 3.68
N LEU A 105 -14.74 -4.54 4.82
CA LEU A 105 -15.34 -4.21 6.12
C LEU A 105 -15.35 -2.70 6.36
N ALA A 106 -14.28 -2.01 5.99
CA ALA A 106 -14.12 -0.56 6.09
C ALA A 106 -13.16 -0.03 5.02
N HIS A 107 -13.23 1.27 4.76
CA HIS A 107 -12.22 2.02 4.00
C HIS A 107 -11.35 2.83 4.96
N CYS A 108 -10.04 2.88 4.72
CA CYS A 108 -9.14 3.81 5.39
C CYS A 108 -8.96 5.06 4.53
N ILE A 109 -9.25 6.21 5.12
CA ILE A 109 -9.13 7.53 4.46
C ILE A 109 -8.35 8.42 5.42
N ASP A 110 -7.21 8.93 4.97
CA ASP A 110 -6.31 9.80 5.75
C ASP A 110 -5.91 9.23 7.14
N GLY A 111 -5.78 7.90 7.23
CA GLY A 111 -5.43 7.20 8.48
C GLY A 111 -6.63 6.93 9.39
N GLU A 112 -7.85 7.29 8.99
CA GLU A 112 -9.07 7.01 9.72
C GLU A 112 -9.86 5.85 9.09
N ILE A 113 -10.36 4.94 9.94
CA ILE A 113 -11.15 3.78 9.53
C ILE A 113 -12.63 4.17 9.45
N HIS A 114 -13.21 4.10 8.26
CA HIS A 114 -14.61 4.37 7.98
C HIS A 114 -15.35 3.08 7.61
N GLY A 115 -16.28 2.64 8.47
CA GLY A 115 -17.06 1.42 8.26
C GLY A 115 -17.83 1.41 6.92
N VAL A 116 -17.84 0.24 6.27
CA VAL A 116 -18.63 -0.05 5.06
C VAL A 116 -19.64 -1.13 5.41
N LEU A 117 -19.19 -2.40 5.44
CA LEU A 117 -20.00 -3.52 5.95
C LEU A 117 -19.99 -3.56 7.49
N MET A 118 -18.96 -3.01 8.11
CA MET A 118 -18.82 -2.88 9.56
C MET A 118 -19.56 -1.64 10.09
N LYS A 119 -20.27 -1.81 11.21
CA LYS A 119 -20.80 -0.73 12.05
C LYS A 119 -19.70 -0.11 12.91
N ASP A 120 -19.00 -0.96 13.66
CA ASP A 120 -17.95 -0.57 14.59
C ASP A 120 -17.06 -1.79 14.95
N TYR A 121 -15.98 -1.52 15.68
CA TYR A 121 -15.09 -2.55 16.22
C TYR A 121 -14.56 -2.18 17.61
N GLU A 122 -14.17 -3.19 18.38
CA GLU A 122 -13.55 -3.08 19.69
C GLU A 122 -12.24 -3.88 19.70
N LEU A 123 -11.10 -3.20 19.89
CA LEU A 123 -9.80 -3.84 20.12
C LEU A 123 -9.65 -4.17 21.61
N ALA A 124 -9.23 -5.41 21.92
CA ALA A 124 -8.95 -5.82 23.30
C ALA A 124 -7.84 -4.96 23.93
N GLU A 125 -7.89 -4.72 25.25
CA GLU A 125 -6.88 -3.92 25.97
C GLU A 125 -5.45 -4.45 25.82
N ASP A 126 -5.29 -5.76 25.63
CA ASP A 126 -4.00 -6.42 25.41
C ASP A 126 -3.65 -6.63 23.93
N GLU A 127 -4.46 -6.07 23.02
CA GLU A 127 -4.33 -6.17 21.57
C GLU A 127 -4.31 -7.63 21.05
N SER A 128 -4.84 -8.59 21.82
CA SER A 128 -4.85 -10.01 21.44
C SER A 128 -5.99 -10.41 20.50
N SER A 129 -7.05 -9.59 20.45
CA SER A 129 -8.22 -9.83 19.62
C SER A 129 -8.95 -8.53 19.29
N MET A 130 -9.75 -8.56 18.22
CA MET A 130 -10.62 -7.47 17.80
C MET A 130 -12.02 -8.02 17.50
N THR A 131 -13.03 -7.46 18.14
CA THR A 131 -14.44 -7.77 17.88
C THR A 131 -15.00 -6.77 16.88
N VAL A 132 -15.63 -7.25 15.82
CA VAL A 132 -16.20 -6.44 14.74
C VAL A 132 -17.71 -6.70 14.68
N HIS A 133 -18.50 -5.62 14.68
CA HIS A 133 -19.94 -5.67 14.51
C HIS A 133 -20.31 -5.23 13.09
N ILE A 134 -21.08 -6.04 12.35
CA ILE A 134 -21.52 -5.72 10.98
C ILE A 134 -22.96 -5.23 10.93
N TYR A 135 -23.33 -4.59 9.83
CA TYR A 135 -24.73 -4.27 9.57
C TYR A 135 -25.58 -5.54 9.41
N ASP A 136 -26.80 -5.51 9.93
CA ASP A 136 -27.73 -6.65 9.97
C ASP A 136 -28.64 -6.72 8.74
N ASN A 137 -28.60 -5.70 7.87
CA ASN A 137 -29.41 -5.57 6.66
C ASN A 137 -28.59 -5.71 5.36
N ILE A 138 -27.41 -6.32 5.40
CA ILE A 138 -26.53 -6.45 4.23
C ILE A 138 -27.03 -7.58 3.31
N TYR A 139 -27.36 -7.25 2.07
CA TYR A 139 -27.73 -8.23 1.06
C TYR A 139 -26.87 -8.06 -0.20
N ASP A 140 -26.46 -9.17 -0.79
CA ASP A 140 -25.78 -9.15 -2.08
C ASP A 140 -26.75 -8.92 -3.25
N SER A 141 -26.22 -8.70 -4.44
CA SER A 141 -27.00 -8.45 -5.66
C SER A 141 -27.90 -9.63 -6.07
N ALA A 142 -27.72 -10.81 -5.49
CA ALA A 142 -28.58 -11.99 -5.69
C ALA A 142 -29.63 -12.17 -4.57
N GLY A 143 -29.61 -11.30 -3.56
CA GLY A 143 -30.54 -11.31 -2.43
C GLY A 143 -30.14 -12.26 -1.28
N ASN A 144 -28.91 -12.77 -1.27
CA ASN A 144 -28.42 -13.54 -0.11
C ASN A 144 -28.08 -12.56 1.02
N HIS A 145 -28.46 -12.93 2.24
CA HIS A 145 -28.14 -12.17 3.45
C HIS A 145 -26.70 -12.45 3.86
N LEU A 146 -25.90 -11.39 4.06
CA LEU A 146 -24.53 -11.49 4.55
C LEU A 146 -24.52 -11.46 6.09
N THR A 147 -23.84 -12.42 6.69
CA THR A 147 -23.70 -12.60 8.14
C THR A 147 -22.23 -12.69 8.56
N ALA A 148 -21.93 -12.72 9.85
CA ALA A 148 -20.59 -12.95 10.39
C ALA A 148 -19.95 -14.27 9.90
N SER A 149 -20.77 -15.28 9.57
CA SER A 149 -20.26 -16.53 8.98
C SER A 149 -19.65 -16.32 7.59
N ASP A 150 -20.19 -15.37 6.81
CA ASP A 150 -19.68 -15.01 5.49
C ASP A 150 -18.38 -14.21 5.59
N VAL A 151 -18.24 -13.37 6.64
CA VAL A 151 -16.97 -12.70 6.97
C VAL A 151 -15.88 -13.73 7.25
N LYS A 152 -16.17 -14.71 8.12
CA LYS A 152 -15.23 -15.80 8.40
C LYS A 152 -14.88 -16.60 7.14
N PHE A 153 -15.90 -17.02 6.39
CA PHE A 153 -15.72 -17.78 5.15
C PHE A 153 -14.81 -17.04 4.17
N SER A 154 -15.10 -15.76 3.95
CA SER A 154 -14.34 -14.91 3.05
C SER A 154 -12.89 -14.80 3.51
N PHE A 155 -12.64 -14.62 4.81
CA PHE A 155 -11.28 -14.51 5.34
C PHE A 155 -10.48 -15.79 5.12
N GLU A 156 -11.08 -16.94 5.43
CA GLU A 156 -10.44 -18.24 5.23
C GLU A 156 -10.11 -18.48 3.75
N LYS A 157 -10.99 -18.08 2.83
CA LYS A 157 -10.75 -18.18 1.38
C LYS A 157 -9.67 -17.23 0.87
N CYS A 158 -9.66 -16.00 1.38
CA CYS A 158 -8.61 -15.02 1.11
C CYS A 158 -7.23 -15.58 1.51
N VAL A 159 -7.12 -16.15 2.71
CA VAL A 159 -5.88 -16.79 3.19
C VAL A 159 -5.52 -18.03 2.36
N GLU A 160 -6.49 -18.88 2.01
CA GLU A 160 -6.28 -20.06 1.15
C GLU A 160 -5.74 -19.67 -0.24
N ALA A 161 -6.25 -18.59 -0.82
CA ALA A 161 -5.82 -18.10 -2.13
C ALA A 161 -4.37 -17.59 -2.13
N GLY A 162 -3.90 -17.04 -1.00
CA GLY A 162 -2.50 -16.61 -0.81
C GLY A 162 -2.05 -15.44 -1.69
N ASN A 163 -3.01 -14.73 -2.31
CA ASN A 163 -2.74 -13.59 -3.20
C ASN A 163 -2.83 -12.23 -2.49
N ILE A 164 -3.37 -12.21 -1.26
CA ILE A 164 -3.45 -11.02 -0.41
C ILE A 164 -2.44 -11.16 0.72
N TYR A 165 -1.59 -10.15 0.86
CA TYR A 165 -0.49 -10.13 1.83
C TYR A 165 -0.84 -9.26 3.04
N GLY A 166 -0.05 -9.41 4.11
CA GLY A 166 -0.18 -8.58 5.31
C GLY A 166 -1.11 -9.14 6.38
N LEU A 167 -1.87 -10.20 6.13
CA LEU A 167 -2.83 -10.76 7.09
C LEU A 167 -2.26 -11.85 8.02
N SER A 168 -0.93 -12.06 8.04
CA SER A 168 -0.31 -13.19 8.75
C SER A 168 -0.37 -13.10 10.28
N TYR A 169 -0.61 -11.90 10.83
CA TYR A 169 -0.73 -11.67 12.26
C TYR A 169 -2.09 -12.15 12.82
N ILE A 170 -3.04 -12.52 11.96
CA ILE A 170 -4.34 -13.05 12.35
C ILE A 170 -4.23 -14.57 12.49
N GLU A 171 -4.50 -15.09 13.68
CA GLU A 171 -4.50 -16.51 13.99
C GLU A 171 -5.76 -17.21 13.43
N ASN A 172 -6.92 -16.66 13.72
CA ASN A 172 -8.21 -17.22 13.33
C ASN A 172 -9.34 -16.19 13.44
N VAL A 173 -10.50 -16.56 12.90
CA VAL A 173 -11.74 -15.78 12.96
C VAL A 173 -12.85 -16.62 13.59
N GLU A 174 -13.48 -16.08 14.63
CA GLU A 174 -14.57 -16.70 15.37
C GLU A 174 -15.89 -15.98 15.12
N VAL A 175 -16.96 -16.74 14.89
CA VAL A 175 -18.32 -16.21 14.79
C VAL A 175 -18.92 -16.22 16.18
N ILE A 176 -19.26 -15.05 16.70
CA ILE A 176 -19.85 -14.90 18.05
C ILE A 176 -21.38 -15.02 17.95
N ASP A 177 -21.97 -14.34 16.97
CA ASP A 177 -23.37 -14.43 16.58
C ASP A 177 -23.54 -14.03 15.10
N ASP A 178 -24.78 -13.86 14.63
CA ASP A 178 -25.08 -13.59 13.21
C ASP A 178 -24.44 -12.29 12.68
N TYR A 179 -24.12 -11.32 13.54
CA TYR A 179 -23.59 -10.01 13.14
C TYR A 179 -22.32 -9.59 13.88
N THR A 180 -21.72 -10.52 14.64
CA THR A 180 -20.53 -10.26 15.45
C THR A 180 -19.47 -11.30 15.16
N VAL A 181 -18.28 -10.83 14.79
CA VAL A 181 -17.13 -11.66 14.45
C VAL A 181 -15.91 -11.19 15.25
N GLN A 182 -15.09 -12.13 15.72
CA GLN A 182 -13.85 -11.85 16.44
C GLN A 182 -12.65 -12.31 15.64
N PHE A 183 -11.70 -11.40 15.41
CA PHE A 183 -10.38 -11.70 14.87
C PHE A 183 -9.41 -11.89 16.03
N ASN A 184 -8.72 -13.03 16.08
CA ASN A 184 -7.71 -13.33 17.09
C ASN A 184 -6.32 -13.15 16.49
N PHE A 185 -5.40 -12.52 17.22
CA PHE A 185 -4.06 -12.17 16.74
C PHE A 185 -2.97 -13.06 17.36
N ASN A 186 -1.96 -13.42 16.56
CA ASN A 186 -0.82 -14.26 16.99
C ASN A 186 0.49 -13.48 17.21
N THR A 187 0.50 -12.19 16.89
CA THR A 187 1.62 -11.27 17.13
C THR A 187 1.13 -9.95 17.68
N THR A 188 2.05 -9.16 18.24
CA THR A 188 1.82 -7.74 18.51
C THR A 188 1.44 -7.01 17.23
N LEU A 189 0.48 -6.10 17.34
CA LEU A 189 0.04 -5.26 16.23
C LEU A 189 0.97 -4.06 16.06
N TYR A 190 1.16 -3.69 14.81
CA TYR A 190 1.81 -2.45 14.40
C TYR A 190 0.78 -1.51 13.79
N VAL A 191 1.12 -0.23 13.72
CA VAL A 191 0.37 0.75 12.94
C VAL A 191 0.20 0.23 11.52
N TYR A 192 -0.99 0.47 10.95
CA TYR A 192 -1.43 0.01 9.64
C TYR A 192 -1.86 -1.47 9.56
N ASP A 193 -1.66 -2.29 10.61
CA ASP A 193 -2.14 -3.69 10.57
C ASP A 193 -3.68 -3.73 10.48
N LEU A 194 -4.41 -2.97 11.31
CA LEU A 194 -5.88 -2.98 11.28
C LEU A 194 -6.46 -2.48 9.96
N GLU A 195 -5.88 -1.42 9.41
CA GLU A 195 -6.20 -0.85 8.11
C GLU A 195 -5.97 -1.87 7.00
N THR A 196 -4.85 -2.61 7.07
CA THR A 196 -4.57 -3.71 6.13
C THR A 196 -5.66 -4.79 6.18
N LEU A 197 -6.07 -5.22 7.38
CA LEU A 197 -7.18 -6.16 7.52
C LEU A 197 -8.46 -5.60 6.91
N PHE A 198 -8.82 -4.35 7.21
CA PHE A 198 -10.09 -3.82 6.74
C PHE A 198 -10.12 -3.55 5.23
N GLU A 199 -9.06 -3.01 4.63
CA GLU A 199 -9.06 -2.58 3.22
C GLU A 199 -8.65 -3.65 2.20
N THR A 200 -7.89 -4.68 2.60
CA THR A 200 -7.39 -5.69 1.63
C THR A 200 -8.27 -6.93 1.52
N PHE A 201 -9.22 -7.06 2.44
CA PHE A 201 -10.07 -8.23 2.59
C PHE A 201 -11.50 -7.96 2.11
N TYR A 202 -11.86 -8.51 0.95
CA TYR A 202 -13.22 -8.42 0.40
C TYR A 202 -14.14 -9.49 0.99
N VAL A 203 -15.37 -9.09 1.34
CA VAL A 203 -16.38 -9.98 1.89
C VAL A 203 -17.42 -10.32 0.83
N VAL A 204 -17.70 -11.61 0.67
CA VAL A 204 -18.77 -12.14 -0.19
C VAL A 204 -19.63 -13.12 0.58
N THR A 205 -20.87 -13.31 0.16
CA THR A 205 -21.71 -14.36 0.74
C THR A 205 -21.21 -15.74 0.30
N GLN A 206 -21.12 -16.67 1.24
CA GLN A 206 -20.73 -18.06 0.96
C GLN A 206 -21.70 -18.69 -0.06
N ALA A 207 -22.99 -18.40 0.09
CA ALA A 207 -24.02 -18.91 -0.82
C ALA A 207 -23.78 -18.49 -2.27
N ALA A 208 -23.43 -17.23 -2.53
CA ALA A 208 -23.13 -16.77 -3.87
C ALA A 208 -21.82 -17.37 -4.42
N TYR A 209 -20.79 -17.46 -3.58
CA TYR A 209 -19.50 -18.01 -3.99
C TYR A 209 -19.61 -19.49 -4.39
N GLU A 210 -20.30 -20.29 -3.57
CA GLU A 210 -20.51 -21.73 -3.84
C GLU A 210 -21.46 -21.98 -5.02
N ALA A 211 -22.39 -21.04 -5.29
CA ALA A 211 -23.25 -21.11 -6.46
C ALA A 211 -22.51 -20.79 -7.77
N SER A 212 -21.38 -20.06 -7.72
CA SER A 212 -20.59 -19.72 -8.90
C SER A 212 -19.75 -20.92 -9.35
N PRO A 213 -19.96 -21.47 -10.56
CA PRO A 213 -19.24 -22.65 -11.03
C PRO A 213 -17.74 -22.40 -11.28
N ASP A 214 -17.35 -21.14 -11.40
CA ASP A 214 -16.00 -20.65 -11.69
C ASP A 214 -15.40 -19.83 -10.52
N GLY A 215 -16.02 -19.85 -9.33
CA GLY A 215 -15.55 -19.07 -8.19
C GLY A 215 -15.60 -17.55 -8.40
N MET A 216 -16.62 -17.07 -9.12
CA MET A 216 -16.85 -15.65 -9.46
C MET A 216 -15.85 -15.06 -10.47
N ALA A 217 -15.06 -15.89 -11.16
CA ALA A 217 -14.07 -15.41 -12.12
C ALA A 217 -14.68 -14.62 -13.30
N THR A 218 -15.93 -14.88 -13.68
CA THR A 218 -16.60 -14.18 -14.80
C THR A 218 -17.89 -13.48 -14.42
N THR A 219 -18.63 -13.98 -13.42
CA THR A 219 -19.95 -13.46 -13.03
C THR A 219 -19.97 -13.24 -11.51
N PRO A 220 -19.28 -12.19 -11.02
CA PRO A 220 -19.22 -11.93 -9.59
C PRO A 220 -20.58 -11.48 -9.04
N VAL A 221 -20.85 -11.90 -7.80
CA VAL A 221 -22.01 -11.49 -7.01
C VAL A 221 -21.48 -10.92 -5.71
N SER A 222 -21.87 -9.69 -5.39
CA SER A 222 -21.32 -8.94 -4.28
C SER A 222 -22.37 -8.01 -3.68
N THR A 223 -21.98 -7.31 -2.62
CA THR A 223 -22.80 -6.29 -1.95
C THR A 223 -22.62 -4.89 -2.53
N SER A 224 -21.69 -4.71 -3.49
CA SER A 224 -21.35 -3.43 -4.11
C SER A 224 -22.58 -2.70 -4.69
N PRO A 225 -22.57 -1.36 -4.68
CA PRO A 225 -23.59 -0.56 -5.35
C PRO A 225 -23.62 -0.74 -6.88
N TYR A 226 -22.67 -1.49 -7.46
CA TYR A 226 -22.64 -1.89 -8.86
C TYR A 226 -22.59 -3.41 -9.02
N LYS A 227 -23.25 -3.92 -10.06
CA LYS A 227 -23.17 -5.32 -10.50
C LYS A 227 -22.53 -5.42 -11.88
N VAL A 228 -21.78 -6.49 -12.12
CA VAL A 228 -21.25 -6.80 -13.47
C VAL A 228 -22.40 -7.29 -14.34
N SER A 229 -22.70 -6.57 -15.43
CA SER A 229 -23.76 -6.93 -16.38
C SER A 229 -23.24 -7.59 -17.65
N ASN A 230 -21.97 -7.35 -18.00
CA ASN A 230 -21.31 -7.98 -19.14
C ASN A 230 -19.79 -7.97 -18.98
N TYR A 231 -19.13 -9.07 -19.33
CA TYR A 231 -17.68 -9.14 -19.40
C TYR A 231 -17.25 -9.93 -20.63
N VAL A 232 -16.52 -9.26 -21.52
CA VAL A 232 -15.90 -9.85 -22.70
C VAL A 232 -14.40 -9.63 -22.58
N SER A 233 -13.69 -10.70 -22.22
CA SER A 233 -12.24 -10.70 -22.09
C SER A 233 -11.56 -10.09 -23.32
N GLY A 234 -10.59 -9.23 -23.07
CA GLY A 234 -9.83 -8.46 -24.05
C GLY A 234 -10.61 -7.32 -24.72
N TYR A 235 -11.86 -7.07 -24.34
CA TYR A 235 -12.68 -6.01 -24.95
C TYR A 235 -13.35 -5.08 -23.96
N ILE A 236 -14.31 -5.56 -23.15
CA ILE A 236 -15.12 -4.68 -22.30
C ILE A 236 -15.59 -5.38 -21.02
N LEU A 237 -15.52 -4.67 -19.90
CA LEU A 237 -16.26 -4.97 -18.67
C LEU A 237 -17.33 -3.88 -18.46
N THR A 238 -18.58 -4.27 -18.29
CA THR A 238 -19.69 -3.37 -18.06
C THR A 238 -20.28 -3.62 -16.68
N MET A 239 -20.46 -2.54 -15.93
CA MET A 239 -21.09 -2.52 -14.62
C MET A 239 -22.32 -1.61 -14.66
N GLU A 240 -23.37 -2.03 -13.98
CA GLU A 240 -24.62 -1.26 -13.86
C GLU A 240 -24.92 -1.03 -12.39
N LYS A 241 -25.43 0.15 -12.07
CA LYS A 241 -25.88 0.49 -10.72
C LYS A 241 -26.94 -0.52 -10.26
N THR A 242 -26.83 -0.94 -9.02
CA THR A 242 -27.77 -1.84 -8.37
C THR A 242 -28.98 -1.04 -7.87
N ASP A 243 -30.19 -1.41 -8.31
CA ASP A 243 -31.44 -0.75 -7.89
C ASP A 243 -31.76 -0.93 -6.40
N ASN A 244 -31.15 -1.95 -5.77
CA ASN A 244 -31.42 -2.40 -4.41
C ASN A 244 -30.14 -2.49 -3.57
N TYR A 245 -29.26 -1.48 -3.65
CA TYR A 245 -28.11 -1.39 -2.75
C TYR A 245 -28.58 -1.44 -1.28
N TRP A 246 -27.86 -2.21 -0.47
CA TRP A 246 -28.33 -2.62 0.86
C TRP A 246 -28.32 -1.47 1.88
N GLN A 247 -27.38 -0.53 1.75
CA GLN A 247 -27.30 0.66 2.61
C GLN A 247 -28.21 1.74 2.05
N THR A 248 -29.34 1.94 2.73
CA THR A 248 -30.37 2.93 2.32
C THR A 248 -30.27 4.24 3.07
N ASP A 249 -29.47 4.30 4.13
CA ASP A 249 -29.16 5.56 4.82
C ASP A 249 -27.98 6.24 4.11
N GLU A 250 -28.27 7.29 3.35
CA GLU A 250 -27.28 8.06 2.61
C GLU A 250 -26.18 8.64 3.52
N THR A 251 -26.44 8.84 4.82
CA THR A 251 -25.45 9.34 5.77
C THR A 251 -24.40 8.30 6.17
N LEU A 252 -24.69 7.02 5.90
CA LEU A 252 -23.80 5.88 6.19
C LEU A 252 -23.09 5.36 4.93
N ILE A 253 -23.37 5.92 3.75
CA ILE A 253 -22.68 5.54 2.51
C ILE A 253 -21.32 6.24 2.49
N ASN A 254 -20.25 5.46 2.48
CA ASN A 254 -18.89 5.98 2.33
C ASN A 254 -18.75 6.69 0.97
N PRO A 255 -17.94 7.77 0.87
CA PRO A 255 -17.65 8.42 -0.40
C PRO A 255 -17.20 7.46 -1.53
N ARG A 256 -16.44 6.40 -1.23
CA ARG A 256 -15.99 5.40 -2.20
C ARG A 256 -17.11 4.46 -2.70
N ASP A 257 -18.20 4.34 -1.96
CA ASP A 257 -19.33 3.46 -2.27
C ASP A 257 -20.53 4.24 -2.84
N ARG A 258 -20.35 5.52 -3.19
CA ARG A 258 -21.35 6.30 -3.91
C ARG A 258 -21.60 5.73 -5.31
N ALA A 259 -22.84 5.87 -5.79
CA ALA A 259 -23.23 5.45 -7.14
C ALA A 259 -23.90 6.58 -7.92
N ASN A 260 -23.08 7.54 -8.35
CA ASN A 260 -23.46 8.73 -9.11
C ASN A 260 -23.55 8.46 -10.63
N VAL A 261 -23.29 7.22 -11.07
CA VAL A 261 -23.35 6.83 -12.49
C VAL A 261 -24.26 5.61 -12.65
N ASN A 262 -25.12 5.58 -13.68
CA ASN A 262 -26.00 4.43 -13.90
C ASN A 262 -25.24 3.25 -14.54
N LYS A 263 -24.27 3.53 -15.41
CA LYS A 263 -23.49 2.53 -16.14
C LYS A 263 -22.03 2.90 -16.30
N ILE A 264 -21.14 1.97 -16.00
CA ILE A 264 -19.69 2.11 -16.19
C ILE A 264 -19.24 1.08 -17.22
N ASN A 265 -18.60 1.54 -18.30
CA ASN A 265 -17.99 0.70 -19.31
C ASN A 265 -16.47 0.81 -19.22
N TYR A 266 -15.78 -0.25 -18.81
CA TYR A 266 -14.33 -0.35 -18.89
C TYR A 266 -13.92 -0.98 -20.22
N TYR A 267 -13.41 -0.18 -21.15
CA TYR A 267 -12.85 -0.62 -22.42
C TYR A 267 -11.37 -0.99 -22.26
N ILE A 268 -11.01 -2.19 -22.71
CA ILE A 268 -9.63 -2.69 -22.66
C ILE A 268 -8.90 -2.20 -23.92
N ILE A 269 -7.97 -1.26 -23.73
CA ILE A 269 -7.16 -0.63 -24.78
C ILE A 269 -5.69 -0.73 -24.39
N THR A 270 -5.00 -1.75 -24.89
CA THR A 270 -3.63 -2.08 -24.47
C THR A 270 -2.56 -1.13 -25.00
N GLU A 271 -2.83 -0.44 -26.10
CA GLU A 271 -1.88 0.49 -26.73
C GLU A 271 -2.17 1.92 -26.27
N SER A 272 -1.22 2.53 -25.55
CA SER A 272 -1.40 3.88 -24.98
C SER A 272 -1.68 4.96 -26.04
N SER A 273 -1.12 4.84 -27.25
CA SER A 273 -1.45 5.76 -28.36
C SER A 273 -2.91 5.66 -28.83
N GLN A 274 -3.51 4.47 -28.75
CA GLN A 274 -4.94 4.28 -29.02
C GLN A 274 -5.79 4.81 -27.86
N MET A 275 -5.28 4.76 -26.63
CA MET A 275 -5.92 5.38 -25.46
C MET A 275 -6.08 6.88 -25.65
N THR A 276 -4.99 7.58 -26.02
CA THR A 276 -5.01 9.02 -26.33
C THR A 276 -6.01 9.33 -27.46
N THR A 277 -5.97 8.56 -28.55
CA THR A 277 -6.90 8.74 -29.68
C THR A 277 -8.37 8.53 -29.27
N ALA A 278 -8.65 7.57 -28.38
CA ALA A 278 -9.99 7.27 -27.90
C ALA A 278 -10.54 8.37 -26.99
N LEU A 279 -9.70 9.02 -26.18
CA LEU A 279 -10.07 10.22 -25.43
C LEU A 279 -10.35 11.39 -26.39
N GLU A 280 -9.46 11.65 -27.35
CA GLU A 280 -9.59 12.77 -28.30
C GLU A 280 -10.86 12.71 -29.16
N ASN A 281 -11.29 11.49 -29.53
CA ASN A 281 -12.48 11.29 -30.35
C ASN A 281 -13.76 11.05 -29.54
N GLY A 282 -13.67 11.03 -28.20
CA GLY A 282 -14.79 10.83 -27.29
C GLY A 282 -15.37 9.41 -27.25
N SER A 283 -14.58 8.39 -27.62
CA SER A 283 -14.97 6.98 -27.44
C SER A 283 -14.81 6.51 -26.00
N ILE A 284 -13.96 7.19 -25.22
CA ILE A 284 -13.85 7.06 -23.77
C ILE A 284 -13.81 8.44 -23.12
N ASP A 285 -14.27 8.52 -21.88
CA ASP A 285 -14.45 9.74 -21.11
C ASP A 285 -13.36 9.94 -20.05
N MET A 286 -12.63 8.87 -19.67
CA MET A 286 -11.51 8.93 -18.74
C MET A 286 -10.55 7.76 -18.91
N SER A 287 -9.29 7.96 -18.49
CA SER A 287 -8.28 6.90 -18.40
C SER A 287 -7.12 7.34 -17.50
N TRP A 288 -6.40 6.40 -16.89
CA TRP A 288 -5.14 6.63 -16.19
C TRP A 288 -3.92 6.07 -16.94
N ALA A 289 -4.11 5.59 -18.18
CA ALA A 289 -3.06 4.95 -18.97
C ALA A 289 -2.61 5.79 -20.18
N VAL A 290 -2.50 7.10 -19.98
CA VAL A 290 -1.99 8.05 -20.98
C VAL A 290 -0.50 8.29 -20.74
N ARG A 291 0.28 8.36 -21.84
CA ARG A 291 1.72 8.61 -21.77
C ARG A 291 2.00 10.04 -21.29
N THR A 292 3.09 10.22 -20.55
CA THR A 292 3.56 11.53 -20.10
C THR A 292 3.75 12.53 -21.26
N ASP A 293 4.25 12.06 -22.40
CA ASP A 293 4.45 12.89 -23.61
C ASP A 293 3.14 13.46 -24.19
N ASP A 294 2.02 12.76 -23.98
CA ASP A 294 0.71 13.14 -24.50
C ASP A 294 -0.09 14.03 -23.52
N LEU A 295 0.40 14.23 -22.29
CA LEU A 295 -0.32 15.01 -21.26
C LEU A 295 -0.59 16.44 -21.68
N SER A 296 0.33 17.05 -22.43
CA SER A 296 0.18 18.41 -22.93
C SER A 296 -1.07 18.61 -23.81
N THR A 297 -1.62 17.54 -24.39
CA THR A 297 -2.89 17.56 -25.12
C THR A 297 -4.08 17.88 -24.22
N PHE A 298 -4.05 17.42 -22.96
CA PHE A 298 -5.15 17.52 -22.00
C PHE A 298 -4.93 18.59 -20.92
N GLN A 299 -3.74 19.18 -20.85
CA GLN A 299 -3.39 20.27 -19.94
C GLN A 299 -3.77 21.65 -20.51
N GLU A 300 -3.66 22.70 -19.69
CA GLU A 300 -3.94 24.08 -20.10
C GLU A 300 -3.21 24.46 -21.40
N GLY A 301 -3.96 24.90 -22.41
CA GLY A 301 -3.46 25.25 -23.74
C GLY A 301 -3.37 24.08 -24.73
N GLY A 302 -3.64 22.86 -24.29
CA GLY A 302 -3.74 21.66 -25.13
C GLY A 302 -5.02 21.59 -25.97
N ALA A 303 -5.02 20.74 -26.99
CA ALA A 303 -6.14 20.60 -27.92
C ALA A 303 -7.43 20.04 -27.27
N GLN A 304 -7.32 19.39 -26.12
CA GLN A 304 -8.41 18.75 -25.37
C GLN A 304 -8.59 19.36 -23.96
N ALA A 305 -7.95 20.48 -23.67
CA ALA A 305 -7.98 21.15 -22.36
C ALA A 305 -9.38 21.61 -21.92
N ASP A 306 -10.28 21.87 -22.87
CA ASP A 306 -11.67 22.24 -22.59
C ASP A 306 -12.54 21.03 -22.22
N ASN A 307 -12.13 19.83 -22.65
CA ASN A 307 -12.89 18.58 -22.48
C ASN A 307 -12.40 17.75 -21.31
N PHE A 308 -11.14 17.92 -20.90
CA PHE A 308 -10.52 17.15 -19.84
C PHE A 308 -9.67 18.02 -18.92
N TRP A 309 -9.25 17.43 -17.81
CA TRP A 309 -8.17 17.93 -16.99
C TRP A 309 -7.31 16.75 -16.52
N VAL A 310 -6.06 17.04 -16.20
CA VAL A 310 -5.11 16.03 -15.70
C VAL A 310 -5.14 16.05 -14.18
N TYR A 311 -5.53 14.93 -13.60
CA TYR A 311 -5.47 14.68 -12.18
C TYR A 311 -4.22 13.86 -11.88
N GLN A 312 -3.32 14.39 -11.06
CA GLN A 312 -2.05 13.77 -10.75
C GLN A 312 -2.13 13.07 -9.39
N VAL A 313 -1.74 11.80 -9.36
CA VAL A 313 -1.72 10.99 -8.14
C VAL A 313 -0.31 10.49 -7.90
N PRO A 314 0.24 10.72 -6.69
CA PRO A 314 1.48 10.08 -6.24
C PRO A 314 1.50 8.58 -6.55
N ASP A 315 2.49 8.12 -7.30
CA ASP A 315 2.67 6.69 -7.52
C ASP A 315 2.99 5.99 -6.19
N ASN A 316 2.66 4.71 -6.07
CA ASN A 316 2.98 3.96 -4.87
C ASN A 316 4.48 3.64 -4.76
N LEU A 317 5.26 3.84 -5.83
CA LEU A 317 6.69 3.65 -5.88
C LEU A 317 7.46 4.97 -5.75
N VAL A 318 8.57 4.90 -5.01
CA VAL A 318 9.59 5.95 -4.94
C VAL A 318 10.87 5.38 -5.54
N SER A 319 11.53 6.16 -6.41
CA SER A 319 12.91 5.87 -6.83
C SER A 319 13.83 6.16 -5.65
N GLN A 320 14.64 5.20 -5.25
CA GLN A 320 15.48 5.25 -4.06
C GLN A 320 16.90 4.82 -4.42
N ILE A 321 17.88 5.36 -3.70
CA ILE A 321 19.29 4.97 -3.78
C ILE A 321 19.78 4.42 -2.44
N PHE A 322 20.43 3.27 -2.51
CA PHE A 322 21.02 2.60 -1.35
C PHE A 322 22.52 2.35 -1.56
N CYS A 323 23.31 2.63 -0.53
CA CYS A 323 24.70 2.23 -0.45
C CYS A 323 24.85 0.92 0.32
N ASN A 324 25.57 -0.06 -0.23
CA ASN A 324 25.77 -1.36 0.39
C ASN A 324 26.61 -1.24 1.67
N CYS A 325 26.03 -1.61 2.81
CA CYS A 325 26.64 -1.50 4.14
C CYS A 325 27.41 -2.75 4.58
N SER A 326 27.58 -3.75 3.71
CA SER A 326 28.39 -4.94 4.01
C SER A 326 29.82 -4.55 4.40
N GLU A 327 30.38 -5.18 5.44
CA GLU A 327 31.66 -4.79 6.05
C GLU A 327 32.85 -4.74 5.07
N ASP A 328 32.82 -5.52 4.00
CA ASP A 328 33.87 -5.60 2.98
C ASP A 328 33.77 -4.54 1.88
N LYS A 329 32.69 -3.74 1.85
CA LYS A 329 32.46 -2.68 0.88
C LYS A 329 33.00 -1.34 1.37
N LEU A 330 33.46 -0.49 0.44
CA LEU A 330 33.90 0.88 0.77
C LEU A 330 32.74 1.69 1.40
N THR A 331 31.53 1.45 0.92
CA THR A 331 30.28 2.06 1.37
C THR A 331 29.80 1.61 2.75
N SER A 332 30.53 0.70 3.42
CA SER A 332 30.34 0.46 4.87
C SER A 332 30.68 1.70 5.70
N ASN A 333 31.55 2.58 5.20
CA ASN A 333 31.87 3.86 5.83
C ASN A 333 30.71 4.87 5.67
N VAL A 334 30.18 5.35 6.80
CA VAL A 334 29.08 6.33 6.84
C VAL A 334 29.43 7.66 6.17
N ASP A 335 30.68 8.13 6.29
CA ASP A 335 31.10 9.36 5.63
C ASP A 335 31.14 9.19 4.10
N LEU A 336 31.51 8.01 3.59
CA LEU A 336 31.43 7.78 2.15
C LEU A 336 29.97 7.77 1.65
N ARG A 337 29.04 7.20 2.44
CA ARG A 337 27.61 7.25 2.11
C ARG A 337 27.07 8.68 2.11
N LYS A 338 27.42 9.49 3.12
CA LYS A 338 27.05 10.91 3.17
C LYS A 338 27.63 11.69 1.99
N ALA A 339 28.89 11.42 1.61
CA ALA A 339 29.51 12.04 0.44
C ALA A 339 28.73 11.73 -0.85
N ILE A 340 28.31 10.47 -1.03
CA ILE A 340 27.50 10.03 -2.17
C ILE A 340 26.16 10.76 -2.19
N TYR A 341 25.47 10.80 -1.04
CA TYR A 341 24.13 11.36 -0.93
C TYR A 341 24.09 12.88 -1.07
N TYR A 342 24.99 13.63 -0.43
CA TYR A 342 25.08 15.09 -0.60
C TYR A 342 25.39 15.52 -2.04
N ALA A 343 26.03 14.67 -2.84
CA ALA A 343 26.33 14.98 -4.23
C ALA A 343 25.09 14.94 -5.15
N ILE A 344 24.02 14.26 -4.75
CA ILE A 344 22.87 13.98 -5.61
C ILE A 344 21.86 15.12 -5.54
N ASP A 345 21.47 15.63 -6.71
CA ASP A 345 20.37 16.61 -6.83
C ASP A 345 19.11 15.93 -7.38
N ALA A 346 18.18 15.62 -6.47
CA ALA A 346 16.90 15.00 -6.80
C ALA A 346 15.99 15.90 -7.65
N ASN A 347 16.12 17.24 -7.57
CA ASN A 347 15.34 18.15 -8.41
C ASN A 347 15.81 18.07 -9.86
N VAL A 348 17.12 17.98 -10.09
CA VAL A 348 17.65 17.76 -11.45
C VAL A 348 17.19 16.43 -12.03
N ILE A 349 17.13 15.37 -11.21
CA ILE A 349 16.57 14.07 -11.62
C ILE A 349 15.08 14.21 -11.99
N LEU A 350 14.27 14.82 -11.12
CA LEU A 350 12.84 15.07 -11.38
C LEU A 350 12.61 15.83 -12.69
N GLN A 351 13.37 16.88 -12.94
CA GLN A 351 13.22 17.69 -14.15
C GLN A 351 13.73 16.97 -15.41
N SER A 352 14.85 16.26 -15.33
CA SER A 352 15.53 15.69 -16.49
C SER A 352 14.96 14.34 -16.92
N VAL A 353 14.50 13.52 -15.97
CA VAL A 353 14.01 12.15 -16.22
C VAL A 353 12.48 12.13 -16.28
N TYR A 354 11.81 12.91 -15.43
CA TYR A 354 10.36 12.87 -15.29
C TYR A 354 9.66 14.14 -15.79
N ASN A 355 10.37 15.09 -16.40
CA ASN A 355 9.81 16.36 -16.90
C ASN A 355 9.00 17.14 -15.84
N GLY A 356 9.37 17.03 -14.57
CA GLY A 356 8.63 17.65 -13.46
C GLY A 356 7.35 16.90 -13.02
N ASN A 357 7.05 15.74 -13.61
CA ASN A 357 5.88 14.92 -13.24
C ASN A 357 6.13 14.09 -11.97
N GLY A 358 6.15 14.76 -10.83
CA GLY A 358 6.37 14.14 -9.54
C GLY A 358 6.83 15.13 -8.49
N THR A 359 7.24 14.60 -7.34
CA THR A 359 7.88 15.35 -6.26
C THR A 359 9.18 14.70 -5.83
N VAL A 360 10.13 15.53 -5.41
CA VAL A 360 11.28 15.04 -4.65
C VAL A 360 10.82 14.52 -3.30
N THR A 361 11.59 13.61 -2.73
CA THR A 361 11.29 13.02 -1.42
C THR A 361 12.32 13.45 -0.38
N TYR A 362 11.94 13.39 0.90
CA TYR A 362 12.79 13.74 2.05
C TYR A 362 12.91 12.58 3.04
N ASP A 363 12.48 11.40 2.62
CA ASP A 363 12.65 10.11 3.28
C ASP A 363 12.72 9.05 2.16
N VAL A 364 12.95 7.77 2.50
CA VAL A 364 12.72 6.69 1.54
C VAL A 364 11.21 6.51 1.26
N ALA A 365 10.35 6.98 2.15
CA ALA A 365 8.91 7.08 1.95
C ALA A 365 8.51 8.29 1.07
N ARG A 366 7.30 8.25 0.50
CA ARG A 366 6.75 9.42 -0.21
C ARG A 366 6.31 10.51 0.78
N PRO A 367 6.33 11.80 0.38
CA PRO A 367 5.67 12.86 1.13
C PRO A 367 4.19 12.56 1.37
N LYS A 368 3.65 13.08 2.47
CA LYS A 368 2.23 12.98 2.84
C LYS A 368 1.73 11.54 3.05
N CYS A 369 2.58 10.65 3.51
CA CYS A 369 2.12 9.48 4.29
C CYS A 369 1.50 9.99 5.62
N PRO A 370 0.59 9.26 6.28
CA PRO A 370 -0.09 9.74 7.49
C PRO A 370 0.84 10.11 8.65
N ASP A 371 1.97 9.41 8.79
CA ASP A 371 3.03 9.64 9.78
C ASP A 371 4.25 10.42 9.22
N TYR A 372 4.08 11.09 8.08
CA TYR A 372 5.09 11.99 7.52
C TYR A 372 5.10 13.34 8.26
N GLN A 373 6.28 13.92 8.49
CA GLN A 373 6.40 15.24 9.12
C GLN A 373 6.94 16.27 8.12
N ASP A 374 6.15 17.31 7.85
CA ASP A 374 6.50 18.38 6.91
C ASP A 374 7.81 19.11 7.26
N SER A 375 8.28 19.04 8.51
CA SER A 375 9.57 19.60 8.91
C SER A 375 10.76 18.98 8.16
N TRP A 376 10.66 17.73 7.73
CA TRP A 376 11.74 17.01 7.02
C TRP A 376 12.11 17.68 5.71
N GLU A 377 11.19 18.41 5.08
CA GLU A 377 11.44 19.14 3.82
C GLU A 377 12.46 20.28 3.96
N THR A 378 12.78 20.68 5.20
CA THR A 378 13.62 21.84 5.52
C THR A 378 14.81 21.51 6.42
N GLU A 379 15.02 20.24 6.76
CA GLU A 379 16.13 19.81 7.59
C GLU A 379 17.48 19.96 6.87
N ASP A 380 18.52 20.41 7.57
CA ASP A 380 19.86 20.56 6.97
C ASP A 380 20.59 19.21 6.88
N ASN A 381 20.22 18.40 5.89
CA ASN A 381 20.77 17.07 5.65
C ASN A 381 21.01 16.79 4.14
N TYR A 382 21.36 15.54 3.79
CA TYR A 382 21.75 15.16 2.43
C TYR A 382 20.62 15.12 1.40
N TYR A 383 19.36 15.36 1.78
CA TYR A 383 18.27 15.56 0.81
C TYR A 383 18.42 16.90 0.08
N HIS A 384 19.20 17.82 0.63
CA HIS A 384 19.60 19.06 -0.02
C HIS A 384 21.03 18.91 -0.55
N SER A 385 21.17 18.87 -1.88
CA SER A 385 22.47 18.72 -2.53
C SER A 385 23.46 19.81 -2.09
N ASP A 386 24.65 19.39 -1.68
CA ASP A 386 25.75 20.28 -1.28
C ASP A 386 27.09 19.61 -1.63
N LEU A 387 27.67 20.05 -2.75
CA LEU A 387 28.94 19.51 -3.26
C LEU A 387 30.13 19.77 -2.32
N GLU A 388 30.08 20.80 -1.49
CA GLU A 388 31.17 21.10 -0.56
C GLU A 388 31.10 20.18 0.66
N LYS A 389 29.89 19.97 1.24
CA LYS A 389 29.67 18.92 2.25
C LYS A 389 30.01 17.53 1.70
N ALA A 390 29.67 17.26 0.45
CA ALA A 390 30.00 15.99 -0.20
C ALA A 390 31.52 15.73 -0.24
N LYS A 391 32.32 16.74 -0.64
CA LYS A 391 33.79 16.65 -0.63
C LYS A 391 34.37 16.56 0.78
N GLU A 392 33.79 17.27 1.75
CA GLU A 392 34.18 17.19 3.16
C GLU A 392 34.02 15.76 3.68
N HIS A 393 32.85 15.15 3.45
CA HIS A 393 32.59 13.76 3.84
C HIS A 393 33.45 12.76 3.05
N LEU A 394 33.77 13.01 1.78
CA LEU A 394 34.71 12.16 1.03
C LEU A 394 36.11 12.17 1.67
N ALA A 395 36.58 13.35 2.08
CA ALA A 395 37.85 13.49 2.79
C ALA A 395 37.81 12.87 4.18
N ALA A 396 36.69 13.01 4.93
CA ALA A 396 36.47 12.38 6.22
C ALA A 396 36.46 10.84 6.13
N ALA A 397 35.93 10.31 5.02
CA ALA A 397 36.00 8.88 4.69
C ALA A 397 37.43 8.40 4.37
N GLY A 398 38.39 9.32 4.22
CA GLY A 398 39.80 9.02 4.00
C GLY A 398 40.22 8.92 2.54
N TYR A 399 39.39 9.38 1.60
CA TYR A 399 39.65 9.31 0.17
C TYR A 399 39.92 10.68 -0.44
N LYS A 400 40.68 10.69 -1.53
CA LYS A 400 40.83 11.85 -2.41
C LYS A 400 40.01 11.66 -3.68
N GLU A 401 39.76 12.77 -4.38
CA GLU A 401 39.18 12.76 -5.72
C GLU A 401 39.97 11.80 -6.64
N GLY A 402 39.24 10.89 -7.30
CA GLY A 402 39.76 9.88 -8.22
C GLY A 402 40.20 8.56 -7.58
N GLU A 403 40.19 8.43 -6.24
CA GLU A 403 40.62 7.18 -5.55
C GLU A 403 39.49 6.17 -5.37
N VAL A 404 38.22 6.58 -5.56
CA VAL A 404 37.04 5.73 -5.36
C VAL A 404 36.44 5.36 -6.71
N THR A 405 36.18 4.07 -6.91
CA THR A 405 35.37 3.54 -8.02
C THR A 405 34.28 2.64 -7.43
N LEU A 406 33.03 2.86 -7.81
CA LEU A 406 31.86 2.13 -7.31
C LEU A 406 31.07 1.50 -8.46
N SER A 407 30.54 0.31 -8.24
CA SER A 407 29.54 -0.32 -9.11
C SER A 407 28.14 0.15 -8.70
N LEU A 408 27.40 0.75 -9.64
CA LEU A 408 26.00 1.15 -9.47
C LEU A 408 25.09 0.18 -10.23
N MET A 409 24.20 -0.50 -9.50
CA MET A 409 23.19 -1.37 -10.09
C MET A 409 21.84 -0.67 -10.22
N CYS A 410 21.19 -0.80 -11.37
CA CYS A 410 19.82 -0.31 -11.56
C CYS A 410 19.03 -1.25 -12.47
N GLU A 411 17.72 -1.06 -12.52
CA GLU A 411 16.89 -1.71 -13.54
C GLU A 411 17.20 -1.14 -14.94
N SER A 412 17.14 -1.97 -15.97
CA SER A 412 17.35 -1.58 -17.38
C SER A 412 16.11 -0.95 -18.03
N THR A 413 15.38 -0.12 -17.30
CA THR A 413 14.34 0.76 -17.85
C THR A 413 14.95 2.10 -18.22
N ASP A 414 14.34 2.83 -19.16
CA ASP A 414 14.84 4.15 -19.60
C ASP A 414 14.97 5.10 -18.40
N ALA A 415 13.92 5.24 -17.58
CA ALA A 415 13.92 6.13 -16.43
C ALA A 415 14.99 5.79 -15.38
N MET A 416 15.20 4.51 -15.05
CA MET A 416 16.22 4.11 -14.08
C MET A 416 17.64 4.24 -14.64
N SER A 417 17.82 3.96 -15.93
CA SER A 417 19.12 4.12 -16.60
C SER A 417 19.53 5.60 -16.67
N ASP A 418 18.60 6.49 -17.03
CA ASP A 418 18.86 7.93 -17.08
C ASP A 418 19.13 8.50 -15.69
N THR A 419 18.41 8.04 -14.67
CA THR A 419 18.66 8.37 -13.26
C THR A 419 20.08 7.94 -12.84
N ALA A 420 20.51 6.72 -13.19
CA ALA A 420 21.86 6.22 -12.90
C ALA A 420 22.96 7.04 -13.60
N VAL A 421 22.73 7.47 -14.84
CA VAL A 421 23.67 8.35 -15.58
C VAL A 421 23.81 9.72 -14.90
N LEU A 422 22.72 10.30 -14.42
CA LEU A 422 22.77 11.56 -13.66
C LEU A 422 23.54 11.37 -12.34
N ILE A 423 23.28 10.29 -11.61
CA ILE A 423 24.03 9.96 -10.38
C ILE A 423 25.51 9.78 -10.67
N GLN A 424 25.88 9.06 -11.74
CA GLN A 424 27.28 8.95 -12.18
C GLN A 424 27.89 10.34 -12.45
N ALA A 425 27.17 11.24 -13.12
CA ALA A 425 27.64 12.59 -13.39
C ALA A 425 27.82 13.43 -12.11
N PHE A 426 26.89 13.33 -11.15
CA PHE A 426 26.98 13.99 -9.85
C PHE A 426 28.19 13.51 -9.05
N LEU A 427 28.36 12.20 -8.94
CA LEU A 427 29.47 11.59 -8.21
C LEU A 427 30.84 11.90 -8.86
N GLY A 428 30.86 12.04 -10.20
CA GLY A 428 32.04 12.50 -10.92
C GLY A 428 32.49 13.92 -10.53
N GLN A 429 31.58 14.81 -10.10
CA GLN A 429 31.93 16.18 -9.68
C GLN A 429 32.71 16.23 -8.36
N ILE A 430 32.61 15.18 -7.54
CA ILE A 430 33.39 15.00 -6.31
C ILE A 430 34.51 13.96 -6.50
N GLY A 431 34.78 13.55 -7.74
CA GLY A 431 35.85 12.63 -8.07
C GLY A 431 35.60 11.16 -7.73
N ILE A 432 34.35 10.74 -7.55
CA ILE A 432 34.00 9.31 -7.45
C ILE A 432 33.70 8.79 -8.86
N ASN A 433 34.39 7.72 -9.28
CA ASN A 433 34.09 7.03 -10.52
C ASN A 433 32.96 6.02 -10.31
N VAL A 434 32.04 5.91 -11.26
CA VAL A 434 30.91 4.97 -11.17
C VAL A 434 30.84 4.12 -12.43
N GLU A 435 30.73 2.82 -12.27
CA GLU A 435 30.45 1.86 -13.34
C GLU A 435 28.98 1.41 -13.24
N ILE A 436 28.17 1.73 -14.26
CA ILE A 436 26.73 1.44 -14.27
C ILE A 436 26.50 0.02 -14.79
N ASN A 437 25.74 -0.76 -14.03
CA ASN A 437 25.32 -2.12 -14.32
C ASN A 437 23.79 -2.19 -14.33
N ALA A 438 23.20 -1.93 -15.50
CA ALA A 438 21.76 -2.05 -15.71
C ALA A 438 21.37 -3.52 -15.91
N VAL A 439 20.34 -3.99 -15.19
CA VAL A 439 19.89 -5.38 -15.22
C VAL A 439 18.40 -5.49 -15.53
N GLU A 440 18.01 -6.55 -16.24
CA GLU A 440 16.59 -6.81 -16.53
C GLU A 440 15.78 -7.01 -15.24
N SER A 441 14.52 -6.58 -15.23
CA SER A 441 13.61 -6.59 -14.07
C SER A 441 13.51 -7.97 -13.41
N SER A 442 13.49 -9.04 -14.22
CA SER A 442 13.39 -10.42 -13.74
C SER A 442 14.62 -10.89 -12.94
N LEU A 443 15.77 -10.26 -13.16
CA LEU A 443 17.05 -10.58 -12.51
C LEU A 443 17.36 -9.63 -11.35
N LEU A 444 16.84 -8.40 -11.38
CA LEU A 444 17.09 -7.38 -10.35
C LEU A 444 16.79 -7.90 -8.93
N GLY A 445 15.64 -8.56 -8.75
CA GLY A 445 15.24 -9.12 -7.47
C GLY A 445 16.16 -10.24 -6.95
N THR A 446 16.97 -10.85 -7.82
CA THR A 446 18.01 -11.81 -7.44
C THR A 446 19.30 -11.09 -7.09
N TYR A 447 19.76 -10.18 -7.95
CA TYR A 447 21.05 -9.52 -7.77
C TYR A 447 21.09 -8.50 -6.64
N ILE A 448 19.96 -7.83 -6.36
CA ILE A 448 19.89 -6.88 -5.24
C ILE A 448 20.16 -7.56 -3.89
N LYS A 449 19.93 -8.88 -3.80
CA LYS A 449 20.14 -9.70 -2.60
C LYS A 449 21.58 -10.22 -2.47
N ASP A 450 22.40 -10.05 -3.50
CA ASP A 450 23.80 -10.44 -3.48
C ASP A 450 24.67 -9.25 -3.03
N PRO A 451 25.23 -9.27 -1.81
CA PRO A 451 26.03 -8.17 -1.29
C PRO A 451 27.32 -7.95 -2.09
N THR A 452 27.74 -8.89 -2.94
CA THR A 452 28.95 -8.72 -3.77
C THR A 452 28.66 -8.02 -5.09
N ALA A 453 27.41 -8.00 -5.55
CA ALA A 453 27.05 -7.60 -6.91
C ALA A 453 27.03 -6.09 -7.15
N TRP A 454 26.96 -5.27 -6.08
CA TRP A 454 26.83 -3.82 -6.18
C TRP A 454 27.42 -3.09 -4.97
N ASP A 455 27.82 -1.83 -5.17
CA ASP A 455 28.23 -0.91 -4.09
C ASP A 455 27.14 0.14 -3.86
N ILE A 456 26.49 0.57 -4.93
CA ILE A 456 25.30 1.43 -4.93
C ILE A 456 24.18 0.73 -5.71
N SER A 457 22.94 0.85 -5.27
CA SER A 457 21.78 0.45 -6.06
C SER A 457 20.78 1.60 -6.19
N VAL A 458 20.14 1.68 -7.35
CA VAL A 458 19.02 2.59 -7.64
C VAL A 458 17.84 1.73 -8.06
N ILE A 459 16.75 1.78 -7.28
CA ILE A 459 15.59 0.92 -7.47
C ILE A 459 14.31 1.68 -7.16
N SER A 460 13.18 1.21 -7.69
CA SER A 460 11.86 1.65 -7.26
C SER A 460 11.30 0.71 -6.19
N LYS A 461 10.77 1.26 -5.11
CA LYS A 461 10.17 0.49 -4.01
C LYS A 461 8.84 1.07 -3.59
N ALA A 462 7.94 0.18 -3.18
CA ALA A 462 6.68 0.56 -2.58
C ALA A 462 6.94 1.40 -1.33
N ALA A 463 6.40 2.61 -1.36
CA ALA A 463 6.65 3.68 -0.40
C ALA A 463 5.34 4.40 -0.02
N SER A 464 4.21 3.70 -0.15
CA SER A 464 2.87 4.18 0.21
C SER A 464 2.48 3.75 1.63
N ASN A 465 1.31 4.22 2.08
CA ASN A 465 0.73 3.99 3.40
C ASN A 465 1.48 4.82 4.44
N TYR A 466 2.21 4.20 5.37
CA TYR A 466 2.96 4.88 6.43
C TYR A 466 4.45 4.88 6.12
N VAL A 467 5.15 5.98 6.45
CA VAL A 467 6.61 6.11 6.45
C VAL A 467 7.25 4.94 7.19
N THR A 468 6.71 4.61 8.36
CA THR A 468 7.20 3.51 9.20
C THR A 468 7.04 2.12 8.53
N THR A 469 6.03 1.94 7.68
CA THR A 469 5.89 0.73 6.83
C THR A 469 6.96 0.69 5.74
N CYS A 470 7.32 1.83 5.17
CA CYS A 470 8.42 1.94 4.21
C CYS A 470 9.76 1.58 4.86
N TRP A 471 10.00 2.06 6.09
CA TRP A 471 11.18 1.68 6.87
C TRP A 471 11.21 0.19 7.21
N LYS A 472 10.09 -0.44 7.53
CA LYS A 472 10.04 -1.91 7.69
C LYS A 472 10.49 -2.62 6.41
N ASN A 473 9.94 -2.22 5.26
CA ASN A 473 10.20 -2.86 3.97
C ASN A 473 11.64 -2.64 3.46
N CYS A 474 12.33 -1.61 3.95
CA CYS A 474 13.72 -1.31 3.60
C CYS A 474 14.72 -1.78 4.66
N PHE A 475 14.38 -1.62 5.93
CA PHE A 475 15.34 -1.62 7.04
C PHE A 475 14.98 -2.55 8.21
N SER A 476 13.90 -3.34 8.13
CA SER A 476 13.66 -4.38 9.13
C SER A 476 14.47 -5.63 8.84
N GLN A 477 15.25 -6.07 9.83
CA GLN A 477 16.06 -7.30 9.73
C GLN A 477 15.23 -8.57 9.61
N SER A 478 13.96 -8.54 10.02
CA SER A 478 13.03 -9.68 9.94
C SER A 478 12.25 -9.73 8.62
N TYR A 479 12.30 -8.65 7.82
CA TYR A 479 11.57 -8.57 6.56
C TYR A 479 12.22 -9.42 5.46
N PHE A 480 13.55 -9.44 5.40
CA PHE A 480 14.29 -10.15 4.36
C PHE A 480 14.72 -11.55 4.82
N THR A 481 14.58 -12.54 3.94
CA THR A 481 14.84 -13.95 4.26
C THR A 481 16.30 -14.26 4.63
N TRP A 482 17.25 -13.39 4.26
CA TRP A 482 18.66 -13.56 4.61
C TRP A 482 19.00 -13.02 6.01
N GLY A 483 18.06 -12.34 6.66
CA GLY A 483 18.32 -11.55 7.86
C GLY A 483 19.11 -10.30 7.51
N GLY A 484 18.62 -9.12 7.85
CA GLY A 484 19.25 -7.85 7.48
C GLY A 484 18.33 -6.92 6.72
N THR A 485 18.86 -5.78 6.30
CA THR A 485 18.15 -4.73 5.57
C THR A 485 18.40 -4.83 4.07
N ILE A 486 17.71 -3.99 3.28
CA ILE A 486 17.86 -3.95 1.83
C ILE A 486 19.29 -3.64 1.39
N ASN A 487 20.02 -2.91 2.23
CA ASN A 487 21.39 -2.49 2.01
C ASN A 487 22.38 -3.24 2.92
N PHE A 488 21.98 -4.36 3.51
CA PHE A 488 22.84 -5.21 4.34
C PHE A 488 23.42 -4.52 5.59
N ALA A 489 22.76 -3.46 6.08
CA ALA A 489 23.03 -2.92 7.39
C ALA A 489 22.49 -3.86 8.49
N TYR A 490 23.30 -4.11 9.51
CA TYR A 490 22.91 -4.83 10.73
C TYR A 490 23.14 -3.90 11.91
N ASP A 491 22.05 -3.26 12.35
CA ASP A 491 22.07 -2.25 13.42
C ASP A 491 20.87 -2.47 14.35
N ASP A 492 21.15 -2.87 15.59
CA ASP A 492 20.15 -3.13 16.62
C ASP A 492 19.46 -1.84 17.13
N GLU A 493 20.16 -0.71 17.12
CA GLU A 493 19.59 0.58 17.51
C GLU A 493 18.61 1.08 16.42
N LEU A 494 18.92 0.85 15.14
CA LEU A 494 17.97 1.08 14.05
C LEU A 494 16.70 0.24 14.25
N GLN A 495 16.84 -1.05 14.57
CA GLN A 495 15.68 -1.94 14.77
C GLN A 495 14.81 -1.44 15.92
N LYS A 496 15.43 -1.11 17.05
CA LYS A 496 14.72 -0.59 18.23
C LYS A 496 13.93 0.69 17.92
N ARG A 497 14.48 1.59 17.11
CA ARG A 497 13.82 2.83 16.71
C ARG A 497 12.66 2.59 15.76
N ILE A 498 12.86 1.74 14.74
CA ILE A 498 11.80 1.34 13.82
C ILE A 498 10.67 0.63 14.56
N ASP A 499 10.98 -0.26 15.51
CA ASP A 499 9.97 -0.96 16.30
C ASP A 499 9.20 0.02 17.20
N ALA A 500 9.90 0.92 17.91
CA ALA A 500 9.25 1.95 18.73
C ALA A 500 8.34 2.86 17.89
N ALA A 501 8.77 3.23 16.68
CA ALA A 501 7.98 4.02 15.75
C ALA A 501 6.81 3.23 15.13
N ARG A 502 6.73 1.91 15.25
CA ARG A 502 5.70 1.10 14.59
C ARG A 502 4.67 0.50 15.53
N LEU A 503 5.01 0.25 16.79
CA LEU A 503 4.08 -0.35 17.75
C LEU A 503 2.92 0.60 18.04
N LEU A 504 1.69 0.08 18.08
CA LEU A 504 0.50 0.89 18.37
C LEU A 504 0.65 1.73 19.66
N SER A 505 1.23 1.13 20.71
CA SER A 505 1.42 1.77 22.01
C SER A 505 2.51 2.85 22.06
N THR A 506 3.41 2.91 21.08
CA THR A 506 4.54 3.87 21.09
C THR A 506 4.69 4.67 19.79
N HIS A 507 3.80 4.51 18.83
CA HIS A 507 3.78 5.32 17.61
C HIS A 507 3.36 6.76 17.95
N THR A 508 4.33 7.68 17.92
CA THR A 508 4.13 9.11 18.13
C THR A 508 5.05 9.88 17.18
N ASP A 509 4.75 11.16 16.97
CA ASP A 509 5.61 12.04 16.16
C ASP A 509 7.07 12.01 16.68
N GLU A 510 7.29 11.92 17.98
CA GLU A 510 8.65 11.85 18.54
C GLU A 510 9.38 10.54 18.23
N THR A 511 8.69 9.39 18.26
CA THR A 511 9.33 8.11 17.94
C THR A 511 9.60 7.98 16.44
N VAL A 512 8.70 8.52 15.62
CA VAL A 512 8.87 8.62 14.17
C VAL A 512 10.04 9.55 13.84
N GLN A 513 10.10 10.77 14.39
CA GLN A 513 11.21 11.71 14.20
C GLN A 513 12.56 11.08 14.62
N ALA A 514 12.61 10.43 15.78
CA ALA A 514 13.84 9.82 16.28
C ALA A 514 14.35 8.66 15.40
N ALA A 515 13.46 7.96 14.69
CA ALA A 515 13.84 6.93 13.72
C ALA A 515 14.31 7.57 12.40
N HIS A 516 13.58 8.58 11.90
CA HIS A 516 13.96 9.35 10.72
C HIS A 516 15.38 9.93 10.87
N GLU A 517 15.62 10.72 11.92
CA GLU A 517 16.93 11.34 12.19
C GLU A 517 18.06 10.30 12.24
N TYR A 518 17.82 9.13 12.83
CA TYR A 518 18.83 8.08 12.90
C TYR A 518 19.14 7.46 11.53
N ILE A 519 18.12 7.28 10.68
CA ILE A 519 18.29 6.82 9.29
C ILE A 519 19.15 7.82 8.50
N ILE A 520 18.92 9.13 8.69
CA ILE A 520 19.70 10.21 8.08
C ILE A 520 21.12 10.26 8.63
N ASP A 521 21.29 10.23 9.95
CA ASP A 521 22.60 10.31 10.61
C ASP A 521 23.52 9.17 10.18
N MET A 522 22.93 7.98 9.98
CA MET A 522 23.64 6.79 9.53
C MET A 522 23.66 6.63 8.01
N ALA A 523 23.00 7.53 7.27
CA ALA A 523 22.90 7.49 5.81
C ALA A 523 22.50 6.09 5.30
N TYR A 524 21.41 5.53 5.82
CA TYR A 524 20.95 4.19 5.45
C TYR A 524 20.16 4.15 4.14
N GLY A 525 19.56 5.26 3.72
CA GLY A 525 18.87 5.32 2.43
C GLY A 525 18.51 6.75 2.06
N HIS A 526 18.25 6.94 0.77
CA HIS A 526 17.90 8.24 0.22
C HIS A 526 16.81 8.03 -0.84
N GLY A 527 15.63 8.62 -0.61
CA GLY A 527 14.59 8.70 -1.63
C GLY A 527 14.88 9.84 -2.62
N LEU A 528 14.70 9.57 -3.90
CA LEU A 528 14.96 10.55 -4.96
C LEU A 528 13.67 11.25 -5.40
N VAL A 529 12.79 10.49 -6.05
CA VAL A 529 11.60 11.04 -6.72
C VAL A 529 10.44 10.08 -6.55
N ASN A 530 9.30 10.61 -6.12
CA ASN A 530 8.00 9.99 -6.25
C ASN A 530 7.35 10.55 -7.51
N TYR A 531 7.32 9.76 -8.59
CA TYR A 531 6.68 10.18 -9.84
C TYR A 531 5.16 10.07 -9.71
N TYR A 532 4.43 10.77 -10.57
CA TYR A 532 2.96 10.78 -10.53
C TYR A 532 2.35 9.93 -11.64
N ASN A 533 1.30 9.20 -11.29
CA ASN A 533 0.33 8.68 -12.25
C ASN A 533 -0.58 9.83 -12.70
N ASN A 534 -0.90 9.84 -13.99
CA ASN A 534 -1.67 10.91 -14.60
C ASN A 534 -3.00 10.38 -15.11
N LEU A 535 -4.07 10.89 -14.54
CA LEU A 535 -5.43 10.48 -14.82
C LEU A 535 -6.08 11.57 -15.65
N ILE A 536 -6.55 11.22 -16.83
CA ILE A 536 -7.31 12.11 -17.69
C ILE A 536 -8.77 12.02 -17.28
N ILE A 537 -9.27 13.12 -16.72
CA ILE A 537 -10.59 13.23 -16.11
C ILE A 537 -11.46 14.15 -16.97
N PRO A 538 -12.73 13.84 -17.22
CA PRO A 538 -13.59 14.70 -18.02
C PRO A 538 -13.81 16.03 -17.30
N ALA A 539 -13.91 17.12 -18.06
CA ALA A 539 -13.98 18.47 -17.52
C ALA A 539 -15.20 18.72 -16.61
N ASN A 540 -16.25 17.91 -16.74
CA ASN A 540 -17.44 17.97 -15.91
C ASN A 540 -17.34 17.16 -14.61
N CYS A 541 -16.31 16.34 -14.41
CA CYS A 541 -16.05 15.68 -13.12
C CYS A 541 -15.37 16.67 -12.17
N SER A 542 -16.07 17.03 -11.09
CA SER A 542 -15.66 18.03 -10.10
C SER A 542 -14.97 17.46 -8.87
N GLU A 543 -15.15 16.17 -8.59
CA GLU A 543 -14.53 15.43 -7.49
C GLU A 543 -14.13 14.05 -7.99
N VAL A 544 -12.82 13.76 -7.91
CA VAL A 544 -12.27 12.44 -8.25
C VAL A 544 -12.20 11.61 -6.98
N VAL A 545 -12.81 10.43 -7.01
CA VAL A 545 -12.72 9.46 -5.93
C VAL A 545 -11.81 8.31 -6.38
N LEU A 546 -10.83 7.99 -5.53
CA LEU A 546 -9.89 6.89 -5.75
C LEU A 546 -10.15 5.76 -4.75
N SER A 547 -9.85 4.54 -5.17
CA SER A 547 -9.72 3.40 -4.28
C SER A 547 -8.41 3.45 -3.49
N TYR A 548 -8.24 2.57 -2.51
CA TYR A 548 -7.00 2.47 -1.73
C TYR A 548 -5.76 2.12 -2.58
N LYS A 549 -5.98 1.53 -3.77
CA LYS A 549 -4.94 1.24 -4.77
C LYS A 549 -4.70 2.38 -5.76
N ASN A 550 -5.24 3.58 -5.50
CA ASN A 550 -5.19 4.74 -6.39
C ASN A 550 -5.88 4.55 -7.75
N ALA A 551 -6.77 3.55 -7.89
CA ALA A 551 -7.60 3.41 -9.09
C ALA A 551 -8.80 4.36 -9.02
N ILE A 552 -9.22 4.92 -10.16
CA ILE A 552 -10.44 5.74 -10.20
C ILE A 552 -11.64 4.86 -9.85
N MET A 553 -12.53 5.39 -9.00
CA MET A 553 -13.85 4.85 -8.73
C MET A 553 -14.87 5.71 -9.51
N PRO A 554 -15.14 5.42 -10.81
CA PRO A 554 -15.88 6.33 -11.69
C PRO A 554 -17.31 6.55 -11.19
N GLY A 555 -17.88 5.51 -10.59
CA GLY A 555 -19.20 5.54 -9.99
C GLY A 555 -19.32 6.43 -8.76
N ALA A 556 -18.22 6.65 -8.05
CA ALA A 556 -18.18 7.43 -6.81
C ALA A 556 -17.81 8.91 -7.03
N CYS A 557 -17.22 9.23 -8.18
CA CYS A 557 -16.88 10.60 -8.58
C CYS A 557 -18.14 11.50 -8.67
N THR A 558 -17.96 12.80 -8.50
CA THR A 558 -19.05 13.79 -8.66
C THR A 558 -18.96 14.45 -10.02
N TYR A 559 -20.07 14.45 -10.77
CA TYR A 559 -20.17 15.04 -12.10
C TYR A 559 -21.16 16.21 -12.10
N THR A 560 -20.87 17.20 -12.94
CA THR A 560 -21.68 18.40 -13.15
C THR A 560 -22.35 18.38 -14.53
N GLU A 561 -23.46 19.10 -14.66
CA GLU A 561 -24.16 19.31 -15.94
C GLU A 561 -23.42 20.23 -16.93
#